data_AF-A0A1M5NN86-F1
#
_entry.id   AF-A0A1M5NN86-F1
#
_cell.length_a   1.000
_cell.length_b   1.000
_cell.length_c   1.000
_cell.angle_alpha   90.00
_cell.angle_beta   90.00
_cell.angle_gamma   90.00
#
_symmetry.space_group_name_H-M   'P 1'
#
loop_
_entity.id
_entity.type
_entity.pdbx_description
1 polymer ?
#
loop_
_entity_poly.entity_id
_entity_poly.type
_entity_poly.pdbx_seq_one_letter_code
_entity_poly.pdbx_strand_id
1 'polypeptide(L)'
;MELSLILRAVGVLLILAGLVLVWDPELVSNKPVPTDPFQATERRIWWGLLIGFGTLLLFHHQLQPWNQSLAAAGCSLLFGLLVARLIGMALDGPVMKQWINVGIEIVIMIPLVWWYLKVRG
;
A
#
# COMPACT_ATOMS: atom_id res chain seq x y z
N MET A 1 0.99 26.58 4.73
CA MET A 1 1.59 26.44 3.40
C MET A 1 2.82 25.53 3.45
N GLU A 2 3.72 25.73 4.42
CA GLU A 2 4.91 24.89 4.64
C GLU A 2 4.60 23.42 5.00
N LEU A 3 3.74 23.17 6.00
CA LEU A 3 3.49 21.81 6.50
C LEU A 3 2.91 20.88 5.42
N SER A 4 1.99 21.36 4.59
CA SER A 4 1.42 20.57 3.49
C SER A 4 2.47 20.22 2.42
N LEU A 5 3.43 21.12 2.17
CA LEU A 5 4.51 20.84 1.23
C LEU A 5 5.45 19.77 1.79
N ILE A 6 5.80 19.87 3.08
CA ILE A 6 6.63 18.89 3.79
C ILE A 6 5.95 17.52 3.80
N LEU A 7 4.66 17.44 4.14
CA LEU A 7 3.91 16.18 4.16
C LEU A 7 3.86 15.53 2.78
N ARG A 8 3.69 16.30 1.72
CA ARG A 8 3.74 15.78 0.34
C ARG A 8 5.13 15.28 -0.04
N ALA A 9 6.17 16.03 0.30
CA ALA A 9 7.55 15.61 0.05
C ALA A 9 7.88 14.30 0.78
N VAL A 10 7.53 14.21 2.06
CA VAL A 10 7.65 12.97 2.85
C VAL A 10 6.82 11.85 2.23
N GLY A 11 5.59 12.14 1.77
CA GLY A 11 4.74 11.16 1.11
C GLY A 11 5.36 10.58 -0.17
N VAL A 12 5.96 11.42 -1.01
CA VAL A 12 6.70 10.98 -2.20
C VAL A 12 7.89 10.12 -1.81
N LEU A 13 8.69 10.55 -0.82
CA LEU A 13 9.84 9.79 -0.35
C LEU A 13 9.44 8.41 0.20
N LEU A 14 8.32 8.32 0.93
CA LEU A 14 7.78 7.06 1.43
C LEU A 14 7.33 6.13 0.30
N ILE A 15 6.69 6.67 -0.74
CA ILE A 15 6.29 5.87 -1.91
C ILE A 15 7.54 5.34 -2.62
N LEU A 16 8.54 6.18 -2.85
CA LEU A 16 9.80 5.76 -3.48
C LEU A 16 10.52 4.70 -2.65
N ALA A 17 10.64 4.90 -1.34
CA ALA A 17 11.22 3.91 -0.42
C ALA A 17 10.42 2.60 -0.43
N GLY A 18 9.08 2.68 -0.41
CA GLY A 18 8.20 1.52 -0.51
C GLY A 18 8.41 0.74 -1.80
N LEU A 19 8.47 1.42 -2.96
CA LEU A 19 8.74 0.78 -4.25
C LEU A 19 10.10 0.09 -4.29
N VAL A 20 11.14 0.75 -3.78
CA VAL A 20 12.49 0.17 -3.69
C VAL A 20 12.49 -1.09 -2.83
N LEU A 21 11.80 -1.09 -1.69
CA LEU A 21 11.75 -2.23 -0.78
C LEU A 21 10.83 -3.36 -1.27
N VAL A 22 9.80 -3.04 -2.05
CA VAL A 22 9.01 -4.05 -2.77
C VAL A 22 9.87 -4.72 -3.84
N TRP A 23 10.70 -3.95 -4.57
CA TRP A 23 11.61 -4.47 -5.59
C TRP A 23 12.73 -5.32 -5.00
N ASP A 24 13.34 -4.86 -3.92
CA ASP A 24 14.40 -5.57 -3.22
C ASP A 24 14.21 -5.47 -1.69
N PRO A 25 13.52 -6.45 -1.08
CA PRO A 25 13.29 -6.47 0.36
C PRO A 25 14.56 -6.84 1.15
N GLU A 26 15.64 -7.29 0.50
CA GLU A 26 16.88 -7.71 1.17
C GLU A 26 17.70 -6.53 1.68
N LEU A 27 17.50 -5.34 1.08
CA LEU A 27 18.14 -4.09 1.52
C LEU A 27 17.97 -3.80 3.02
N VAL A 28 16.88 -4.29 3.61
CA VAL A 28 16.57 -4.09 5.04
C VAL A 28 16.45 -5.41 5.79
N SER A 29 16.28 -6.54 5.11
CA SER A 29 15.92 -7.81 5.75
C SER A 29 16.93 -8.92 5.45
N ASN A 30 17.65 -9.34 6.49
CA ASN A 30 18.62 -10.46 6.43
C ASN A 30 17.97 -11.86 6.40
N LYS A 31 16.65 -11.95 6.22
CA LYS A 31 15.97 -13.25 6.14
C LYS A 31 16.26 -13.90 4.79
N PRO A 32 16.55 -15.21 4.75
CA PRO A 32 16.76 -15.93 3.50
C PRO A 32 15.53 -15.80 2.60
N VAL A 33 15.77 -15.66 1.29
CA VAL A 33 14.69 -15.55 0.30
C VAL A 33 13.91 -16.87 0.30
N PRO A 34 12.58 -16.83 0.51
CA PRO A 34 11.77 -18.04 0.40
C PRO A 34 11.88 -18.60 -1.02
N THR A 35 12.03 -19.91 -1.13
CA THR A 35 12.05 -20.60 -2.44
C THR A 35 10.65 -20.72 -3.06
N ASP A 36 9.60 -20.54 -2.26
CA ASP A 36 8.20 -20.56 -2.70
C ASP A 36 7.78 -19.17 -3.20
N PRO A 37 7.37 -19.02 -4.49
CA PRO A 37 6.92 -17.75 -5.06
C PRO A 37 5.82 -17.07 -4.26
N PHE A 38 4.93 -17.85 -3.64
CA PHE A 38 3.85 -17.32 -2.82
C PHE A 38 4.40 -16.57 -1.60
N GLN A 39 5.32 -17.20 -0.85
CA GLN A 39 5.93 -16.59 0.34
C GLN A 39 6.87 -15.43 -0.01
N ALA A 40 7.55 -15.50 -1.16
CA ALA A 40 8.37 -14.39 -1.65
C ALA A 40 7.50 -13.14 -1.90
N THR A 41 6.35 -13.30 -2.55
CA THR A 41 5.39 -12.21 -2.75
C THR A 41 4.84 -11.68 -1.41
N GLU A 42 4.48 -12.54 -0.47
CA GLU A 42 3.98 -12.12 0.85
C GLU A 42 4.96 -11.27 1.65
N ARG A 43 6.27 -11.55 1.53
CA ARG A 43 7.30 -10.70 2.15
C ARG A 43 7.32 -9.29 1.57
N ARG A 44 7.12 -9.14 0.26
CA ARG A 44 7.12 -7.85 -0.44
C ARG A 44 5.87 -7.02 -0.12
N ILE A 45 4.73 -7.68 0.08
CA ILE A 45 3.43 -7.02 0.34
C ILE A 45 3.50 -6.07 1.55
N TRP A 46 4.23 -6.44 2.61
CA TRP A 46 4.36 -5.59 3.81
C TRP A 46 4.96 -4.21 3.51
N TRP A 47 5.85 -4.12 2.52
CA TRP A 47 6.42 -2.84 2.08
C TRP A 47 5.40 -1.97 1.33
N GLY A 48 4.31 -2.57 0.86
CA GLY A 48 3.14 -1.85 0.36
C GLY A 48 2.49 -0.92 1.39
N LEU A 49 2.67 -1.16 2.69
CA LEU A 49 2.21 -0.22 3.72
C LEU A 49 2.93 1.13 3.61
N LEU A 50 4.21 1.16 3.24
CA LEU A 50 4.94 2.42 3.03
C LEU A 50 4.37 3.19 1.85
N ILE A 51 4.03 2.49 0.76
CA ILE A 51 3.36 3.08 -0.41
C ILE A 51 2.00 3.65 0.03
N GLY A 52 1.25 2.91 0.84
CA GLY A 52 -0.04 3.34 1.34
C GLY A 52 0.04 4.56 2.26
N PHE A 53 0.98 4.58 3.21
CA PHE A 53 1.21 5.75 4.06
C PHE A 53 1.68 6.96 3.26
N GLY A 54 2.57 6.78 2.28
CA GLY A 54 3.00 7.88 1.43
C GLY A 54 1.85 8.43 0.58
N THR A 55 0.94 7.56 0.11
CA THR A 55 -0.29 7.95 -0.58
C THR A 55 -1.23 8.72 0.35
N LEU A 56 -1.37 8.28 1.60
CA LEU A 56 -2.18 8.98 2.60
C LEU A 56 -1.67 10.41 2.82
N LEU A 57 -0.35 10.59 3.01
CA LEU A 57 0.26 11.91 3.22
C LEU A 57 0.16 12.82 1.99
N LEU A 58 0.14 12.25 0.78
CA LEU A 58 -0.03 13.00 -0.45
C LEU A 58 -1.43 13.59 -0.62
N PHE A 59 -2.47 12.86 -0.19
CA PHE A 59 -3.85 13.22 -0.50
C PHE A 59 -4.65 13.72 0.70
N HIS A 60 -4.31 13.29 1.93
CA HIS A 60 -5.09 13.57 3.12
C HIS A 60 -4.27 14.28 4.21
N HIS A 61 -4.45 15.60 4.31
CA HIS A 61 -3.68 16.45 5.23
C HIS A 61 -4.49 16.88 6.47
N GLN A 62 -5.80 16.69 6.44
CA GLN A 62 -6.71 17.13 7.50
C GLN A 62 -7.14 15.92 8.33
N LEU A 63 -6.72 15.84 9.59
CA LEU A 63 -7.06 14.70 10.44
C LEU A 63 -8.51 14.71 10.93
N GLN A 64 -9.17 15.86 10.84
CA GLN A 64 -10.59 16.01 11.12
C GLN A 64 -11.38 16.32 9.84
N PRO A 65 -12.60 15.78 9.70
CA PRO A 65 -13.27 14.85 10.62
C PRO A 65 -12.67 13.44 10.60
N TRP A 66 -12.58 12.79 11.77
CA TRP A 66 -11.93 11.48 11.97
C TRP A 66 -12.47 10.39 11.04
N ASN A 67 -13.77 10.45 10.73
CA ASN A 67 -14.43 9.48 9.85
C ASN A 67 -13.85 9.49 8.43
N GLN A 68 -13.52 10.68 7.88
CA GLN A 68 -12.86 10.80 6.58
C GLN A 68 -11.42 10.31 6.64
N SER A 69 -10.70 10.62 7.72
CA SER A 69 -9.32 10.18 7.93
C SER A 69 -9.20 8.68 8.02
N LEU A 70 -10.12 8.01 8.72
CA LEU A 70 -10.13 6.55 8.85
C LEU A 70 -10.42 5.87 7.50
N ALA A 71 -11.40 6.38 6.75
CA ALA A 71 -11.72 5.87 5.42
C ALA A 71 -10.57 6.10 4.42
N ALA A 72 -9.93 7.28 4.46
CA ALA A 72 -8.76 7.61 3.64
C ALA A 72 -7.56 6.71 3.99
N ALA A 73 -7.30 6.48 5.27
CA ALA A 73 -6.24 5.58 5.73
C ALA A 73 -6.50 4.15 5.27
N GLY A 74 -7.72 3.63 5.43
CA GLY A 74 -8.09 2.30 4.96
C GLY A 74 -7.90 2.13 3.44
N CYS A 75 -8.39 3.10 2.65
CA CYS A 75 -8.25 3.06 1.19
C CYS A 75 -6.79 3.12 0.74
N SER A 76 -6.01 4.06 1.30
CA SER A 76 -4.62 4.28 0.91
C SER A 76 -3.71 3.12 1.30
N LEU A 77 -3.87 2.57 2.52
CA LEU A 77 -3.10 1.40 2.96
C LEU A 77 -3.42 0.17 2.12
N LEU A 78 -4.70 -0.11 1.89
CA LEU A 78 -5.10 -1.26 1.06
C LEU A 78 -4.62 -1.11 -0.39
N PHE A 79 -4.69 0.11 -0.94
CA PHE A 79 -4.13 0.42 -2.25
C PHE A 79 -2.63 0.15 -2.32
N GLY A 80 -1.86 0.57 -1.30
CA GLY A 80 -0.43 0.31 -1.21
C GLY A 80 -0.10 -1.19 -1.16
N LEU A 81 -0.85 -1.97 -0.38
CA LEU A 81 -0.72 -3.43 -0.30
C LEU A 81 -1.02 -4.09 -1.66
N LEU A 82 -2.09 -3.66 -2.33
CA LEU A 82 -2.49 -4.16 -3.64
C LEU A 82 -1.40 -3.88 -4.70
N VAL A 83 -0.86 -2.66 -4.72
CA VAL A 83 0.24 -2.29 -5.63
C VAL A 83 1.47 -3.16 -5.36
N ALA A 84 1.87 -3.31 -4.09
CA ALA A 84 3.00 -4.16 -3.73
C ALA A 84 2.80 -5.62 -4.13
N ARG A 85 1.57 -6.15 -3.98
CA ARG A 85 1.24 -7.50 -4.42
C ARG A 85 1.37 -7.66 -5.93
N LEU A 86 0.84 -6.70 -6.71
CA LEU A 86 0.93 -6.74 -8.16
C LEU A 86 2.39 -6.71 -8.63
N ILE A 87 3.22 -5.88 -8.01
CA ILE A 87 4.67 -5.86 -8.30
C ILE A 87 5.32 -7.19 -7.89
N GLY A 88 5.02 -7.73 -6.70
CA GLY A 88 5.56 -9.01 -6.25
C GLY A 88 5.20 -10.16 -7.19
N MET A 89 3.94 -10.24 -7.65
CA MET A 89 3.53 -11.23 -8.65
C MET A 89 4.22 -11.04 -10.00
N ALA A 90 4.51 -9.81 -10.40
CA ALA A 90 5.24 -9.53 -11.64
C ALA A 90 6.72 -9.95 -11.56
N LEU A 91 7.32 -9.93 -10.36
CA LEU A 91 8.72 -10.30 -10.14
C LEU A 91 8.90 -11.79 -9.87
N ASP A 92 8.10 -12.35 -8.96
CA ASP A 92 8.27 -13.72 -8.47
C ASP A 92 7.41 -14.75 -9.25
N GLY A 93 6.50 -14.26 -10.10
CA GLY A 93 5.62 -15.05 -10.94
C GLY A 93 4.17 -15.16 -10.42
N PRO A 94 3.17 -15.26 -11.32
CA PRO A 94 1.78 -15.33 -10.92
C PRO A 94 1.41 -16.70 -10.34
N VAL A 95 0.81 -16.70 -9.15
CA VAL A 95 0.28 -17.90 -8.47
C VAL A 95 -1.23 -17.75 -8.29
N MET A 96 -2.01 -18.81 -8.54
CA MET A 96 -3.47 -18.78 -8.41
C MET A 96 -3.94 -18.26 -7.04
N LYS A 97 -3.28 -18.67 -5.95
CA LYS A 97 -3.57 -18.17 -4.59
C LYS A 97 -3.43 -16.64 -4.48
N GLN A 98 -2.45 -16.04 -5.16
CA GLN A 98 -2.27 -14.58 -5.14
C GLN A 98 -3.39 -13.86 -5.90
N TRP A 99 -3.87 -14.42 -7.00
CA TRP A 99 -5.03 -13.87 -7.72
C TRP A 99 -6.31 -13.89 -6.89
N ILE A 100 -6.53 -14.93 -6.10
CA ILE A 100 -7.63 -14.99 -5.14
C ILE A 100 -7.46 -13.87 -4.10
N ASN A 101 -6.25 -13.70 -3.55
CA ASN A 101 -5.97 -12.64 -2.59
C ASN A 101 -6.19 -11.24 -3.18
N VAL A 102 -5.81 -11.00 -4.44
CA VAL A 102 -6.12 -9.76 -5.17
C VAL A 102 -7.62 -9.55 -5.27
N GLY A 103 -8.39 -10.59 -5.62
CA GLY A 103 -9.84 -10.52 -5.65
C GLY A 103 -10.44 -10.13 -4.29
N ILE A 104 -9.95 -10.74 -3.20
CA ILE A 104 -10.36 -10.40 -1.83
C ILE A 104 -10.04 -8.93 -1.50
N GLU A 105 -8.84 -8.45 -1.82
CA GLU A 105 -8.47 -7.05 -1.62
C GLU A 105 -9.38 -6.10 -2.38
N ILE A 106 -9.72 -6.40 -3.64
CA ILE A 106 -10.65 -5.58 -4.43
C ILE A 106 -12.04 -5.57 -3.79
N VAL A 107 -12.54 -6.72 -3.35
CA VAL A 107 -13.85 -6.84 -2.67
C VAL A 107 -13.88 -6.04 -1.37
N ILE A 108 -12.78 -5.98 -0.62
CA ILE A 108 -12.64 -5.14 0.59
C ILE A 108 -12.48 -3.65 0.21
N MET A 109 -11.78 -3.35 -0.88
CA MET A 109 -11.51 -1.99 -1.33
C MET A 109 -12.79 -1.28 -1.79
N ILE A 110 -13.70 -1.97 -2.48
CA ILE A 110 -14.95 -1.39 -2.98
C ILE A 110 -15.79 -0.72 -1.88
N PRO A 111 -16.17 -1.39 -0.77
CA PRO A 111 -16.95 -0.76 0.29
C PRO A 111 -16.16 0.33 1.03
N LEU A 112 -14.84 0.20 1.16
CA LEU A 112 -14.00 1.25 1.76
C LEU A 112 -13.99 2.52 0.91
N VAL A 113 -13.80 2.39 -0.40
CA VAL A 113 -13.84 3.51 -1.34
C VAL A 113 -15.22 4.13 -1.37
N TRP A 114 -16.28 3.31 -1.40
CA TRP A 114 -17.65 3.80 -1.33
C TRP A 114 -17.92 4.57 -0.04
N TRP A 115 -17.46 4.06 1.10
CA TRP A 115 -17.55 4.75 2.39
C TRP A 115 -16.77 6.08 2.38
N TYR A 116 -15.55 6.10 1.86
CA TYR A 116 -14.76 7.32 1.72
C TYR A 116 -15.47 8.38 0.87
N LEU A 117 -16.02 7.99 -0.29
CA LEU A 117 -16.77 8.91 -1.15
C LEU A 117 -18.03 9.44 -0.45
N LYS A 118 -18.74 8.59 0.29
CA LYS A 118 -19.94 8.97 1.05
C LYS A 118 -19.65 9.95 2.19
N VAL A 119 -18.52 9.82 2.88
CA VAL A 119 -18.17 10.72 3.99
C VAL A 119 -17.53 12.02 3.47
N ARG A 120 -16.98 12.00 2.26
CA ARG A 120 -16.38 13.18 1.60
C ARG A 120 -17.42 14.10 0.95
N GLY A 121 -18.51 13.55 0.40
CA GLY A 121 -19.64 14.29 -0.17
C GLY A 121 -20.57 14.84 0.89
#